data_AF-A0A1Y2N8R3-F1
#
_entry.id   AF-A0A1Y2N8R3-F1
#
_cell.length_a   1.000
_cell.length_b   1.000
_cell.length_c   1.000
_cell.angle_alpha   90.00
_cell.angle_beta   90.00
_cell.angle_gamma   90.00
#
_symmetry.space_group_name_H-M   'P 1'
#
loop_
_entity.id
_entity.type
_entity.pdbx_description
1 polymer ?
#
loop_
_entity_poly.entity_id
_entity_poly.type
_entity_poly.pdbx_seq_one_letter_code
_entity_poly.pdbx_strand_id
1 'polypeptide(L)'
;MQPVNRSESPYRPRHAAPDVLPARPVEPAAGPDRDGGLPGFPEALLPRQRSSRLIGAGLVAGIAGLLAVFTGVVVAADRAGAPISSVSAAGAAITEWRDGGGQVRVTRIADDLDAIARAGSGPDLAAMGQACRALRDDVATARAYPPIPDARAQASWAAGLTAGAGAARNCVAGAALRDAGLLGAAADDLRDMSGHLDDVAARIAGLAAS
;
A
#
# COMPACT_ATOMS: atom_id res chain seq x y z
N MET A 1 -61.47 20.80 30.53
CA MET A 1 -60.81 22.07 30.19
C MET A 1 -59.39 22.04 30.74
N GLN A 2 -58.40 21.85 29.87
CA GLN A 2 -56.97 21.87 30.20
C GLN A 2 -56.31 23.01 29.40
N PRO A 3 -55.37 23.78 29.99
CA PRO A 3 -54.71 24.87 29.28
C PRO A 3 -53.65 24.35 28.31
N VAL A 4 -53.64 24.93 27.11
CA VAL A 4 -52.71 24.63 26.03
C VAL A 4 -51.38 25.35 26.30
N ASN A 5 -50.31 24.58 26.48
CA ASN A 5 -48.96 25.09 26.76
C ASN A 5 -48.32 25.56 25.43
N ARG A 6 -48.08 26.87 25.29
CA ARG A 6 -47.44 27.49 24.12
C ARG A 6 -45.92 27.39 24.28
N SER A 7 -45.29 26.50 23.52
CA SER A 7 -43.83 26.43 23.45
C SER A 7 -43.29 27.62 22.66
N GLU A 8 -42.60 28.53 23.35
CA GLU A 8 -41.86 29.64 22.75
C GLU A 8 -40.66 29.12 21.96
N SER A 9 -40.52 29.58 20.71
CA SER A 9 -39.43 29.22 19.81
C SER A 9 -38.20 30.07 20.12
N PRO A 10 -37.00 29.50 20.36
CA PRO A 10 -35.82 30.28 20.66
C PRO A 10 -35.33 31.06 19.43
N TYR A 11 -35.14 32.36 19.63
CA TYR A 11 -34.53 33.30 18.70
C TYR A 11 -33.10 32.87 18.35
N ARG A 12 -32.82 32.55 17.08
CA ARG A 12 -31.45 32.39 16.56
C ARG A 12 -30.94 33.75 16.05
N PRO A 13 -29.79 34.24 16.51
CA PRO A 13 -29.17 35.42 15.92
C PRO A 13 -28.70 35.12 14.48
N ARG A 14 -29.03 36.04 13.54
CA ARG A 14 -28.49 36.04 12.18
C ARG A 14 -27.00 36.39 12.24
N HIS A 15 -26.15 35.46 11.85
CA HIS A 15 -24.77 35.78 11.49
C HIS A 15 -24.78 36.61 10.20
N ALA A 16 -24.15 37.78 10.26
CA ALA A 16 -23.89 38.61 9.09
C ALA A 16 -23.01 37.84 8.10
N ALA A 17 -23.44 37.79 6.83
CA ALA A 17 -22.66 37.21 5.76
C ALA A 17 -21.40 38.07 5.50
N PRO A 18 -20.24 37.47 5.23
CA PRO A 18 -19.06 38.22 4.81
C PRO A 18 -19.26 38.84 3.43
N ASP A 19 -18.77 40.07 3.26
CA ASP A 19 -18.77 40.80 2.00
C ASP A 19 -18.04 40.00 0.91
N VAL A 20 -18.79 39.50 -0.06
CA VAL A 20 -18.26 38.83 -1.25
C VAL A 20 -17.85 39.92 -2.25
N LEU A 21 -16.54 40.11 -2.42
CA LEU A 21 -15.99 40.97 -3.47
C LEU A 21 -16.36 40.43 -4.86
N PRO A 22 -16.69 41.29 -5.84
CA PRO A 22 -16.97 40.85 -7.20
C PRO A 22 -15.73 40.20 -7.83
N ALA A 23 -15.91 39.01 -8.39
CA ALA A 23 -14.88 38.29 -9.13
C ALA A 23 -14.42 39.12 -10.34
N ARG A 24 -13.10 39.28 -10.50
CA ARG A 24 -12.53 39.90 -11.70
C ARG A 24 -12.77 39.00 -12.92
N PRO A 25 -13.01 39.56 -14.12
CA PRO A 25 -13.06 38.80 -15.36
C PRO A 25 -11.74 38.05 -15.54
N VAL A 26 -11.80 36.72 -15.60
CA VAL A 26 -10.65 35.87 -15.91
C VAL A 26 -10.48 35.87 -17.42
N GLU A 27 -9.37 36.44 -17.88
CA GLU A 27 -8.95 36.36 -19.27
C GLU A 27 -8.65 34.89 -19.62
N PRO A 28 -9.23 34.33 -20.69
CA PRO A 28 -9.03 32.93 -21.02
C PRO A 28 -7.56 32.68 -21.39
N ALA A 29 -6.94 31.71 -20.70
CA ALA A 29 -5.57 31.31 -20.95
C ALA A 29 -5.39 30.89 -22.41
N ALA A 30 -4.39 31.47 -23.08
CA ALA A 30 -3.96 31.06 -24.41
C ALA A 30 -3.66 29.55 -24.39
N GLY A 31 -4.25 28.82 -25.33
CA GLY A 31 -4.02 27.39 -25.47
C GLY A 31 -2.54 27.06 -25.71
N PRO A 32 -2.12 25.82 -25.42
CA PRO A 32 -0.74 25.38 -25.62
C PRO A 32 -0.32 25.55 -27.08
N ASP A 33 0.94 25.92 -27.28
CA ASP A 33 1.55 25.93 -28.62
C ASP A 33 1.64 24.50 -29.19
N ARG A 34 2.02 24.39 -30.47
CA ARG A 34 2.10 23.10 -31.17
C ARG A 34 3.11 22.12 -30.58
N ASP A 35 3.96 22.58 -29.66
CA ASP A 35 5.00 21.79 -29.01
C ASP A 35 4.64 21.46 -27.54
N GLY A 36 3.46 21.85 -27.07
CA GLY A 36 2.97 21.58 -25.72
C GLY A 36 3.61 22.43 -24.63
N GLY A 37 4.31 23.50 -25.00
CA GLY A 37 4.93 24.46 -24.08
C GLY A 37 3.92 25.50 -23.60
N LEU A 38 3.85 25.72 -22.27
CA LEU A 38 3.13 26.84 -21.70
C LEU A 38 4.05 28.09 -21.70
N PRO A 39 3.63 29.22 -22.29
CA PRO A 39 4.44 30.43 -22.32
C PRO A 39 4.57 31.04 -20.91
N GLY A 40 5.81 31.20 -20.43
CA GLY A 40 6.13 31.99 -19.23
C GLY A 40 6.64 31.22 -18.02
N PHE A 41 6.85 29.90 -18.10
CA PHE A 41 7.50 29.15 -17.01
C PHE A 41 9.03 29.11 -17.19
N PRO A 42 9.83 29.52 -16.20
CA PRO A 42 11.28 29.35 -16.27
C PRO A 42 11.65 27.86 -16.24
N GLU A 43 12.30 27.37 -17.29
CA GLU A 43 12.77 25.97 -17.44
C GLU A 43 13.66 25.49 -16.27
N ALA A 44 14.18 26.40 -15.45
CA ALA A 44 15.01 26.09 -14.30
C ALA A 44 14.27 25.48 -13.10
N LEU A 45 12.93 25.49 -13.08
CA LEU A 45 12.13 24.97 -11.95
C LEU A 45 11.33 23.71 -12.27
N LEU A 46 11.43 23.19 -13.50
CA LEU A 46 10.88 21.87 -13.79
C LEU A 46 11.84 20.82 -13.23
N PRO A 47 11.41 19.93 -12.30
CA PRO A 47 12.21 18.78 -11.95
C PRO A 47 12.50 18.04 -13.25
N ARG A 48 13.79 17.86 -13.58
CA ARG A 48 14.26 17.09 -14.74
C ARG A 48 13.48 15.78 -14.78
N GLN A 49 12.48 15.70 -15.64
CA GLN A 49 11.73 14.48 -15.89
C GLN A 49 12.68 13.56 -16.65
N ARG A 50 13.54 12.86 -15.89
CA ARG A 50 14.43 11.82 -16.41
C ARG A 50 13.52 10.79 -17.03
N SER A 51 13.69 10.57 -18.33
CA SER A 51 12.93 9.66 -19.16
C SER A 51 13.09 8.24 -18.61
N SER A 52 12.22 7.84 -17.68
CA SER A 52 12.11 6.46 -17.19
C SER A 52 11.36 5.64 -18.24
N ARG A 53 11.95 5.51 -19.43
CA ARG A 53 11.66 4.36 -20.30
C ARG A 53 12.34 3.18 -19.62
N LEU A 54 11.57 2.15 -19.27
CA LEU A 54 11.95 0.89 -18.59
C LEU A 54 11.76 0.85 -17.06
N ILE A 55 10.54 1.05 -16.57
CA ILE A 55 10.15 0.54 -15.24
C ILE A 55 8.77 -0.12 -15.37
N GLY A 56 8.72 -1.28 -16.03
CA GLY A 56 7.50 -2.08 -16.17
C GLY A 56 7.67 -3.54 -15.75
N ALA A 57 8.86 -3.98 -15.33
CA ALA A 57 9.17 -5.40 -15.14
C ALA A 57 9.61 -5.78 -13.72
N GLY A 58 9.75 -4.82 -12.79
CA GLY A 58 10.36 -5.09 -11.48
C GLY A 58 9.42 -5.67 -10.42
N LEU A 59 8.11 -5.42 -10.50
CA LEU A 59 7.19 -5.72 -9.38
C LEU A 59 6.79 -7.20 -9.27
N VAL A 60 6.92 -7.98 -10.34
CA VAL A 60 6.37 -9.35 -10.42
C VAL A 60 7.36 -10.42 -9.92
N ALA A 61 8.66 -10.10 -9.84
CA ALA A 61 9.68 -11.11 -9.54
C ALA A 61 9.80 -11.47 -8.05
N GLY A 62 9.48 -10.56 -7.13
CA GLY A 62 9.59 -10.80 -5.68
C GLY A 62 8.49 -11.73 -5.12
N ILE A 63 7.25 -11.54 -5.59
CA ILE A 63 6.05 -12.22 -5.06
C ILE A 63 6.04 -13.73 -5.38
N ALA A 64 6.51 -14.13 -6.56
CA ALA A 64 6.54 -15.54 -6.96
C ALA A 64 7.52 -16.39 -6.12
N GLY A 65 8.59 -15.79 -5.59
CA GLY A 65 9.56 -16.47 -4.72
C GLY A 65 8.94 -16.93 -3.40
N LEU A 66 8.00 -16.15 -2.86
CA LEU A 66 7.38 -16.43 -1.56
C LEU A 66 6.43 -17.63 -1.63
N LEU A 67 5.70 -17.82 -2.75
CA LEU A 67 4.82 -18.96 -2.96
C LEU A 67 5.59 -20.27 -3.27
N ALA A 68 6.71 -20.20 -4.00
CA ALA A 68 7.48 -21.40 -4.38
C ALA A 68 8.25 -22.02 -3.21
N VAL A 69 8.70 -21.21 -2.24
CA VAL A 69 9.48 -21.70 -1.08
C VAL A 69 8.60 -22.53 -0.12
N PHE A 70 7.29 -22.26 -0.03
CA PHE A 70 6.43 -22.95 0.93
C PHE A 70 6.07 -24.40 0.59
N THR A 71 6.24 -24.83 -0.66
CA THR A 71 5.83 -26.18 -1.13
C THR A 71 6.96 -27.22 -1.04
N GLY A 72 8.22 -26.83 -0.77
CA GLY A 72 9.39 -27.69 -0.97
C GLY A 72 9.95 -28.48 0.23
N VAL A 73 9.41 -28.36 1.45
CA VAL A 73 10.17 -28.65 2.69
C VAL A 73 10.14 -30.12 3.18
N VAL A 74 9.53 -31.08 2.49
CA VAL A 74 9.22 -32.40 3.13
C VAL A 74 10.23 -33.55 2.89
N VAL A 75 11.30 -33.42 2.08
CA VAL A 75 12.01 -34.64 1.58
C VAL A 75 13.45 -34.89 2.05
N ALA A 76 14.13 -33.99 2.78
CA ALA A 76 15.60 -34.11 2.91
C ALA A 76 16.23 -34.10 4.33
N ALA A 77 15.52 -34.50 5.39
CA ALA A 77 16.00 -34.30 6.76
C ALA A 77 16.27 -35.58 7.59
N ASP A 78 16.77 -36.69 6.99
CA ASP A 78 16.96 -37.94 7.74
C ASP A 78 18.41 -38.32 8.09
N ARG A 79 19.44 -37.54 7.74
CA ARG A 79 20.84 -37.96 8.04
C ARG A 79 21.82 -36.83 8.34
N ALA A 80 21.83 -36.34 9.58
CA ALA A 80 23.07 -36.00 10.33
C ALA A 80 22.74 -35.40 11.71
N GLY A 81 23.12 -36.08 12.79
CA GLY A 81 22.97 -35.58 14.17
C GLY A 81 24.10 -34.63 14.58
N ALA A 82 23.79 -33.34 14.78
CA ALA A 82 24.51 -32.36 15.61
C ALA A 82 23.64 -31.09 15.82
N PRO A 83 23.77 -30.33 16.93
CA PRO A 83 22.68 -29.79 17.74
C PRO A 83 21.54 -29.13 16.94
N ILE A 84 20.55 -29.94 16.59
CA ILE A 84 19.46 -29.59 15.67
C ILE A 84 18.34 -28.84 16.40
N SER A 85 18.31 -28.83 17.74
CA SER A 85 17.12 -28.47 18.51
C SER A 85 16.67 -27.01 18.40
N SER A 86 17.57 -26.03 18.24
CA SER A 86 17.17 -24.61 18.17
C SER A 86 16.77 -24.17 16.77
N VAL A 87 17.45 -24.67 15.72
CA VAL A 87 17.12 -24.37 14.32
C VAL A 87 15.87 -25.14 13.89
N SER A 88 15.74 -26.42 14.27
CA SER A 88 14.50 -27.16 14.02
C SER A 88 13.32 -26.62 14.80
N ALA A 89 13.51 -26.12 16.03
CA ALA A 89 12.44 -25.45 16.77
C ALA A 89 12.00 -24.15 16.10
N ALA A 90 12.94 -23.35 15.57
CA ALA A 90 12.59 -22.14 14.80
C ALA A 90 11.85 -22.48 13.50
N GLY A 91 12.31 -23.49 12.76
CA GLY A 91 11.62 -23.98 11.56
C GLY A 91 10.22 -24.52 11.85
N ALA A 92 10.06 -25.28 12.94
CA ALA A 92 8.76 -25.79 13.39
C ALA A 92 7.82 -24.66 13.80
N ALA A 93 8.30 -23.67 14.55
CA ALA A 93 7.48 -22.51 14.95
C ALA A 93 7.05 -21.68 13.73
N ILE A 94 7.93 -21.47 12.74
CA ILE A 94 7.57 -20.78 11.49
C ILE A 94 6.53 -21.58 10.70
N THR A 95 6.68 -22.91 10.65
CA THR A 95 5.71 -23.81 10.01
C THR A 95 4.35 -23.74 10.68
N GLU A 96 4.32 -23.79 12.02
CA GLU A 96 3.08 -23.65 12.81
C GLU A 96 2.44 -22.28 12.61
N TRP A 97 3.22 -21.20 12.66
CA TRP A 97 2.73 -19.84 12.39
C TRP A 97 2.10 -19.73 11.00
N ARG A 98 2.77 -20.30 10.00
CA ARG A 98 2.31 -20.32 8.60
C ARG A 98 1.00 -21.07 8.48
N ASP A 99 0.96 -22.32 8.97
CA ASP A 99 -0.17 -23.23 8.84
C ASP A 99 -1.37 -22.77 9.69
N GLY A 100 -1.12 -22.06 10.79
CA GLY A 100 -2.14 -21.44 11.64
C GLY A 100 -2.86 -20.24 10.99
N GLY A 101 -2.41 -19.79 9.82
CA GLY A 101 -3.02 -18.69 9.07
C GLY A 101 -2.06 -17.61 8.59
N GLY A 102 -0.77 -17.67 8.96
CA GLY A 102 0.25 -16.73 8.48
C GLY A 102 0.35 -16.71 6.95
N GLN A 103 0.28 -17.89 6.31
CA GLN A 103 0.30 -17.99 4.85
C GLN A 103 -0.89 -17.25 4.20
N VAL A 104 -2.09 -17.36 4.78
CA VAL A 104 -3.28 -16.69 4.25
C VAL A 104 -3.09 -15.17 4.26
N ARG A 105 -2.45 -14.61 5.28
CA ARG A 105 -2.17 -13.16 5.36
C ARG A 105 -1.21 -12.71 4.26
N VAL A 106 -0.16 -13.50 4.05
CA VAL A 106 0.82 -13.21 2.99
C VAL A 106 0.18 -13.31 1.61
N THR A 107 -0.60 -14.36 1.34
CA THR A 107 -1.29 -14.53 0.05
C THR A 107 -2.27 -13.41 -0.23
N ARG A 108 -3.08 -12.99 0.76
CA ARG A 108 -4.02 -11.88 0.59
C ARG A 108 -3.33 -10.58 0.20
N ILE A 109 -2.25 -10.25 0.90
CA ILE A 109 -1.44 -9.08 0.58
C ILE A 109 -0.85 -9.18 -0.84
N ALA A 110 -0.33 -10.34 -1.23
CA ALA A 110 0.18 -10.55 -2.58
C ALA A 110 -0.91 -10.36 -3.65
N ASP A 111 -2.10 -10.92 -3.44
CA ASP A 111 -3.24 -10.78 -4.34
C ASP A 111 -3.67 -9.32 -4.51
N ASP A 112 -3.62 -8.54 -3.42
CA ASP A 112 -3.93 -7.11 -3.43
C ASP A 112 -2.89 -6.28 -4.18
N LEU A 113 -1.60 -6.55 -3.98
CA LEU A 113 -0.52 -5.89 -4.73
C LEU A 113 -0.67 -6.12 -6.24
N ASP A 114 -1.00 -7.36 -6.61
CA ASP A 114 -1.31 -7.77 -7.97
C ASP A 114 -2.56 -7.06 -8.53
N ALA A 115 -3.61 -6.92 -7.73
CA ALA A 115 -4.82 -6.20 -8.11
C ALA A 115 -4.55 -4.71 -8.33
N ILE A 116 -3.73 -4.09 -7.48
CA ILE A 116 -3.30 -2.69 -7.62
C ILE A 116 -2.48 -2.52 -8.90
N ALA A 117 -1.51 -3.42 -9.15
CA ALA A 117 -0.69 -3.36 -10.36
C ALA A 117 -1.53 -3.48 -11.63
N ARG A 118 -2.50 -4.41 -11.66
CA ARG A 118 -3.45 -4.55 -12.78
C ARG A 118 -4.30 -3.29 -12.95
N ALA A 119 -4.87 -2.76 -11.88
CA ALA A 119 -5.72 -1.57 -11.95
C ALA A 119 -4.94 -0.31 -12.37
N GLY A 120 -3.71 -0.13 -11.88
CA GLY A 120 -2.84 1.00 -12.20
C GLY A 120 -2.30 0.96 -13.64
N SER A 121 -2.39 -0.17 -14.34
CA SER A 121 -2.03 -0.27 -15.76
C SER A 121 -3.09 0.33 -16.70
N GLY A 122 -4.31 0.57 -16.19
CA GLY A 122 -5.43 1.14 -16.93
C GLY A 122 -5.85 2.52 -16.43
N PRO A 123 -6.81 3.18 -17.11
CA PRO A 123 -7.33 4.48 -16.70
C PRO A 123 -8.36 4.40 -15.56
N ASP A 124 -8.68 3.20 -15.04
CA ASP A 124 -9.74 2.99 -14.05
C ASP A 124 -9.26 3.27 -12.62
N LEU A 125 -9.26 4.55 -12.26
CA LEU A 125 -8.92 5.00 -10.90
C LEU A 125 -9.92 4.49 -9.86
N ALA A 126 -11.16 4.15 -10.24
CA ALA A 126 -12.13 3.62 -9.29
C ALA A 126 -11.78 2.17 -8.89
N ALA A 127 -11.40 1.33 -9.86
CA ALA A 127 -10.89 -0.01 -9.61
C ALA A 127 -9.59 0.03 -8.78
N MET A 128 -8.68 0.96 -9.10
CA MET A 128 -7.44 1.13 -8.33
C MET A 128 -7.72 1.52 -6.88
N GLY A 129 -8.64 2.48 -6.65
CA GLY A 129 -9.07 2.86 -5.31
C GLY A 129 -9.74 1.71 -4.53
N GLN A 130 -10.43 0.79 -5.20
CA GLN A 130 -10.99 -0.41 -4.57
C GLN A 130 -9.89 -1.39 -4.16
N ALA A 131 -8.94 -1.70 -5.05
CA ALA A 131 -7.81 -2.58 -4.75
C ALA A 131 -6.97 -2.03 -3.57
N CYS A 132 -6.74 -0.72 -3.53
CA CYS A 132 -6.03 -0.10 -2.41
C CYS A 132 -6.81 -0.12 -1.09
N ARG A 133 -8.15 -0.16 -1.10
CA ARG A 133 -8.94 -0.38 0.12
C ARG A 133 -8.83 -1.83 0.60
N ALA A 134 -8.83 -2.80 -0.31
CA ALA A 134 -8.60 -4.20 0.03
C ALA A 134 -7.23 -4.38 0.71
N LEU A 135 -6.16 -3.84 0.10
CA LEU A 135 -4.81 -3.85 0.68
C LEU A 135 -4.80 -3.26 2.10
N ARG A 136 -5.47 -2.11 2.31
CA ARG A 136 -5.55 -1.49 3.64
C ARG A 136 -6.14 -2.44 4.68
N ASP A 137 -7.23 -3.10 4.33
CA ASP A 137 -7.99 -3.95 5.24
C ASP A 137 -7.24 -5.26 5.53
N ASP A 138 -6.59 -5.85 4.54
CA ASP A 138 -5.75 -7.03 4.71
C ASP A 138 -4.43 -6.73 5.43
N VAL A 139 -3.81 -5.56 5.22
CA VAL A 139 -2.68 -5.07 6.03
C VAL A 139 -3.10 -4.89 7.49
N ALA A 140 -4.26 -4.31 7.77
CA ALA A 140 -4.76 -4.16 9.14
C ALA A 140 -4.97 -5.53 9.81
N THR A 141 -5.55 -6.49 9.08
CA THR A 141 -5.73 -7.85 9.56
C THR A 141 -4.41 -8.58 9.79
N ALA A 142 -3.44 -8.39 8.90
CA ALA A 142 -2.09 -8.96 9.03
C ALA A 142 -1.33 -8.42 10.24
N ARG A 143 -1.48 -7.13 10.57
CA ARG A 143 -0.87 -6.52 11.77
C ARG A 143 -1.44 -7.05 13.08
N ALA A 144 -2.72 -7.45 13.08
CA ALA A 144 -3.39 -8.01 14.24
C ALA A 144 -3.11 -9.51 14.43
N TYR A 145 -2.51 -10.17 13.42
CA TYR A 145 -2.16 -11.58 13.48
C TYR A 145 -0.90 -11.78 14.35
N PRO A 146 -0.72 -12.96 14.99
CA PRO A 146 0.51 -13.26 15.73
C PRO A 146 1.79 -12.98 14.91
N PRO A 147 2.85 -12.49 15.55
CA PRO A 147 4.10 -12.17 14.88
C PRO A 147 4.79 -13.42 14.33
N ILE A 148 5.59 -13.24 13.28
CA ILE A 148 6.48 -14.30 12.78
C ILE A 148 7.45 -14.67 13.90
N PRO A 149 7.62 -15.96 14.24
CA PRO A 149 8.50 -16.41 15.31
C PRO A 149 9.99 -16.40 14.90
N ASP A 150 10.42 -15.36 14.19
CA ASP A 150 11.81 -15.01 13.90
C ASP A 150 11.94 -13.48 13.94
N ALA A 151 12.77 -12.95 14.83
CA ALA A 151 12.82 -11.51 15.09
C ALA A 151 13.20 -10.68 13.86
N ARG A 152 14.08 -11.20 13.00
CA ARG A 152 14.52 -10.50 11.79
C ARG A 152 13.41 -10.49 10.73
N ALA A 153 12.79 -11.64 10.46
CA ALA A 153 11.64 -11.72 9.57
C ALA A 153 10.49 -10.85 10.08
N GLN A 154 10.21 -10.87 11.38
CA GLN A 154 9.15 -10.04 11.97
C GLN A 154 9.42 -8.54 11.83
N ALA A 155 10.68 -8.10 11.97
CA ALA A 155 11.03 -6.70 11.77
C ALA A 155 10.77 -6.25 10.32
N SER A 156 11.21 -7.03 9.33
CA SER A 156 10.92 -6.75 7.91
C SER A 156 9.43 -6.82 7.62
N TRP A 157 8.71 -7.81 8.15
CA TRP A 157 7.26 -7.91 7.99
C TRP A 157 6.52 -6.69 8.54
N ALA A 158 6.84 -6.25 9.77
CA ALA A 158 6.23 -5.07 10.36
C ALA A 158 6.54 -3.77 9.58
N ALA A 159 7.76 -3.64 9.07
CA ALA A 159 8.15 -2.51 8.21
C ALA A 159 7.38 -2.53 6.88
N GLY A 160 7.28 -3.70 6.23
CA GLY A 160 6.50 -3.89 5.02
C GLY A 160 5.02 -3.55 5.21
N LEU A 161 4.40 -4.01 6.30
CA LEU A 161 3.02 -3.64 6.65
C LEU A 161 2.89 -2.14 6.97
N THR A 162 3.94 -1.49 7.45
CA THR A 162 3.98 -0.03 7.67
C THR A 162 3.93 0.74 6.36
N ALA A 163 4.84 0.39 5.43
CA ALA A 163 4.86 0.92 4.08
C ALA A 163 3.52 0.65 3.35
N GLY A 164 3.00 -0.59 3.40
CA GLY A 164 1.73 -0.97 2.79
C GLY A 164 0.53 -0.16 3.27
N ALA A 165 0.47 0.20 4.56
CA ALA A 165 -0.58 1.09 5.05
C ALA A 165 -0.41 2.53 4.57
N GLY A 166 0.83 3.01 4.41
CA GLY A 166 1.15 4.29 3.76
C GLY A 166 0.65 4.31 2.32
N ALA A 167 1.09 3.31 1.55
CA ALA A 167 0.70 3.07 0.17
C ALA A 167 -0.82 3.09 0.00
N ALA A 168 -1.53 2.30 0.80
CA ALA A 168 -2.99 2.18 0.70
C ALA A 168 -3.70 3.51 0.99
N ARG A 169 -3.27 4.28 2.00
CA ARG A 169 -3.83 5.61 2.29
C ARG A 169 -3.61 6.58 1.14
N ASN A 170 -2.36 6.69 0.67
CA ASN A 170 -1.97 7.59 -0.41
C ASN A 170 -2.68 7.21 -1.72
N CYS A 171 -2.77 5.92 -2.03
CA CYS A 171 -3.45 5.43 -3.22
C CYS A 171 -4.96 5.73 -3.19
N VAL A 172 -5.65 5.46 -2.08
CA VAL A 172 -7.09 5.74 -1.96
C VAL A 172 -7.38 7.23 -2.13
N ALA A 173 -6.58 8.09 -1.48
CA ALA A 173 -6.71 9.54 -1.62
C ALA A 173 -6.37 10.02 -3.04
N GLY A 174 -5.25 9.55 -3.61
CA GLY A 174 -4.82 9.90 -4.96
C GLY A 174 -5.80 9.46 -6.05
N ALA A 175 -6.41 8.28 -5.91
CA ALA A 175 -7.44 7.80 -6.82
C ALA A 175 -8.71 8.66 -6.75
N ALA A 176 -9.14 9.05 -5.55
CA ALA A 176 -10.34 9.87 -5.36
C ALA A 176 -10.14 11.31 -5.85
N LEU A 177 -8.97 11.89 -5.60
CA LEU A 177 -8.64 13.27 -5.97
C LEU A 177 -8.03 13.40 -7.36
N ARG A 178 -7.72 12.28 -8.02
CA ARG A 178 -6.92 12.22 -9.26
C ARG A 178 -5.57 12.94 -9.12
N ASP A 179 -4.96 12.79 -7.95
CA ASP A 179 -3.73 13.47 -7.58
C ASP A 179 -2.52 12.59 -7.90
N ALA A 180 -1.75 12.99 -8.91
CA ALA A 180 -0.58 12.24 -9.36
C ALA A 180 0.55 12.21 -8.30
N GLY A 181 0.64 13.20 -7.42
CA GLY A 181 1.63 13.24 -6.34
C GLY A 181 1.34 12.18 -5.28
N LEU A 182 0.07 12.07 -4.85
CA LEU A 182 -0.37 11.02 -3.93
C LEU A 182 -0.24 9.62 -4.53
N LEU A 183 -0.53 9.46 -5.84
CA LEU A 183 -0.32 8.20 -6.54
C LEU A 183 1.16 7.84 -6.66
N GLY A 184 2.03 8.83 -6.88
CA GLY A 184 3.48 8.65 -6.87
C GLY A 184 4.00 8.19 -5.50
N ALA A 185 3.59 8.87 -4.43
CA ALA A 185 3.93 8.49 -3.07
C ALA A 185 3.43 7.06 -2.73
N ALA A 186 2.23 6.71 -3.17
CA ALA A 186 1.72 5.35 -3.00
C ALA A 186 2.58 4.30 -3.71
N ALA A 187 3.05 4.59 -4.93
CA ALA A 187 3.91 3.69 -5.69
C ALA A 187 5.30 3.51 -5.03
N ASP A 188 5.83 4.56 -4.40
CA ASP A 188 7.08 4.49 -3.64
C ASP A 188 6.90 3.61 -2.40
N ASP A 189 5.84 3.84 -1.61
CA ASP A 189 5.49 3.01 -0.45
C ASP A 189 5.24 1.53 -0.83
N LEU A 190 4.64 1.25 -2.00
CA LEU A 190 4.43 -0.13 -2.49
C LEU A 190 5.75 -0.82 -2.85
N ARG A 191 6.73 -0.06 -3.38
CA ARG A 191 8.08 -0.59 -3.65
C ARG A 191 8.80 -0.91 -2.34
N ASP A 192 8.71 -0.04 -1.34
CA ASP A 192 9.27 -0.29 -0.01
C ASP A 192 8.63 -1.50 0.66
N MET A 193 7.30 -1.62 0.57
CA MET A 193 6.56 -2.80 1.04
C MET A 193 7.09 -4.07 0.37
N SER A 194 7.21 -4.08 -0.95
CA SER A 194 7.68 -5.24 -1.71
C SER A 194 9.10 -5.66 -1.31
N GLY A 195 10.02 -4.69 -1.17
CA GLY A 195 11.38 -4.97 -0.72
C GLY A 195 11.45 -5.61 0.66
N HIS A 196 10.61 -5.17 1.60
CA HIS A 196 10.50 -5.79 2.91
C HIS A 196 9.89 -7.20 2.87
N LEU A 197 8.95 -7.47 1.97
CA LEU A 197 8.42 -8.82 1.77
C LEU A 197 9.47 -9.77 1.18
N ASP A 198 10.32 -9.28 0.28
CA ASP A 198 11.45 -10.03 -0.27
C ASP A 198 12.47 -10.40 0.83
N ASP A 199 12.77 -9.47 1.75
CA ASP A 199 13.62 -9.74 2.91
C ASP A 199 13.05 -10.85 3.82
N VAL A 200 11.73 -10.86 4.03
CA VAL A 200 11.04 -11.92 4.78
C VAL A 200 11.19 -13.26 4.07
N ALA A 201 10.93 -13.29 2.75
CA ALA A 201 11.06 -14.50 1.94
C ALA A 201 12.47 -15.07 1.98
N ALA A 202 13.49 -14.22 1.78
CA ALA A 202 14.90 -14.61 1.83
C ALA A 202 15.28 -15.15 3.21
N ARG A 203 14.78 -14.54 4.29
CA ARG A 203 15.03 -15.01 5.66
C ARG A 203 14.44 -16.39 5.91
N ILE A 204 13.19 -16.61 5.53
CA ILE A 204 12.50 -17.90 5.72
C ILE A 204 13.18 -18.99 4.88
N ALA A 205 13.53 -18.71 3.62
CA ALA A 205 14.23 -19.65 2.76
C ALA A 205 15.60 -20.07 3.35
N GLY A 206 16.36 -19.13 3.90
CA GLY A 206 17.63 -19.42 4.56
C GLY A 206 17.50 -20.31 5.81
N LEU A 207 16.39 -20.20 6.54
CA LEU A 207 16.11 -21.05 7.70
C LEU A 207 15.72 -22.48 7.30
N ALA A 208 15.08 -22.68 6.13
CA ALA A 208 14.68 -23.99 5.64
C ALA A 208 15.82 -24.79 4.98
N ALA A 209 16.90 -24.11 4.56
CA ALA A 209 18.06 -24.72 3.91
C ALA A 209 19.20 -25.11 4.88
N SER A 210 19.02 -24.84 6.19
CA SER A 210 20.01 -25.08 7.26
C SER A 210 19.63 -26.28 8.11
#